data_AF-A0AAJ6P8L5-F1
#
_entry.id   AF-A0AAJ6P8L5-F1
#
_cell.length_a   1.000
_cell.length_b   1.000
_cell.length_c   1.000
_cell.angle_alpha   90.00
_cell.angle_beta   90.00
_cell.angle_gamma   90.00
#
_symmetry.space_group_name_H-M   'P 1'
#
loop_
_entity.id
_entity.type
_entity.pdbx_description
1 polymer ?
#
loop_
_entity_poly.entity_id
_entity_poly.type
_entity_poly.pdbx_seq_one_letter_code
_entity_poly.pdbx_strand_id
1 'polypeptide(L)'
;MQVNDAQWSNTEKKIAQEAFEKAYKREINTLISVVRQQANEIVELDDIWRLHDFLSARRHEIDGKYDYRYSVLIFVFSGLLKDGWLHLDELEGLDKDKLTKIAALAQM
;
A
#
# COMPACT_ATOMS: atom_id res chain seq x y z
N MET A 1 1.15 -22.43 7.70
CA MET A 1 1.90 -22.70 6.45
C MET A 1 3.10 -21.75 6.46
N GLN A 2 4.32 -22.23 6.77
CA GLN A 2 5.52 -21.40 6.75
C GLN A 2 5.85 -21.09 5.28
N VAL A 3 5.59 -19.85 4.85
CA VAL A 3 6.07 -19.39 3.55
C VAL A 3 7.55 -19.07 3.75
N ASN A 4 8.42 -19.94 3.24
CA ASN A 4 9.86 -19.81 3.37
C ASN A 4 10.34 -18.50 2.73
N ASP A 5 11.00 -17.65 3.52
CA ASP A 5 11.77 -16.48 3.05
C ASP A 5 12.87 -16.85 2.03
N ALA A 6 13.13 -18.15 1.84
CA ALA A 6 14.04 -18.71 0.83
C ALA A 6 13.56 -18.52 -0.63
N GLN A 7 12.31 -18.07 -0.86
CA GLN A 7 11.74 -17.85 -2.20
C GLN A 7 12.03 -16.46 -2.80
N TRP A 8 12.58 -15.54 -2.00
CA TRP A 8 12.94 -14.19 -2.43
C TRP A 8 14.45 -14.05 -2.51
N SER A 9 14.97 -13.81 -3.72
CA SER A 9 16.38 -13.49 -3.92
C SER A 9 16.73 -12.11 -3.34
N ASN A 10 18.02 -11.85 -3.11
CA ASN A 10 18.46 -10.54 -2.60
C ASN A 10 18.07 -9.38 -3.53
N THR A 11 18.11 -9.61 -4.85
CA THR A 11 17.67 -8.63 -5.85
C THR A 11 16.17 -8.36 -5.72
N GLU A 12 15.36 -9.42 -5.63
CA GLU A 12 13.91 -9.29 -5.47
C GLU A 12 13.53 -8.60 -4.16
N LYS A 13 14.24 -8.89 -3.06
CA LYS A 13 14.04 -8.22 -1.76
C LYS A 13 14.26 -6.72 -1.85
N LYS A 14 15.31 -6.30 -2.59
CA LYS A 14 15.61 -4.89 -2.80
C LYS A 14 14.53 -4.19 -3.61
N ILE A 15 14.13 -4.79 -4.74
CA ILE A 15 13.04 -4.27 -5.59
C ILE A 15 11.75 -4.16 -4.79
N ALA A 16 11.39 -5.23 -4.06
CA ALA A 16 10.19 -5.26 -3.24
C ALA A 16 10.20 -4.17 -2.15
N GLN A 17 11.34 -3.95 -1.49
CA GLN A 17 11.47 -2.91 -0.48
C GLN A 17 11.29 -1.52 -1.09
N GLU A 18 11.97 -1.24 -2.20
CA GLU A 18 11.88 0.04 -2.89
C GLU A 18 10.45 0.34 -3.38
N ALA A 19 9.79 -0.64 -3.99
CA ALA A 19 8.41 -0.56 -4.43
C ALA A 19 7.44 -0.32 -3.26
N PHE A 20 7.60 -1.07 -2.17
CA PHE A 20 6.77 -0.96 -0.98
C PHE A 20 6.90 0.43 -0.32
N GLU A 21 8.13 0.89 -0.10
CA GLU A 21 8.39 2.20 0.49
C GLU A 21 7.88 3.35 -0.39
N LYS A 22 8.01 3.21 -1.71
CA LYS A 22 7.53 4.22 -2.68
C LYS A 22 6.01 4.31 -2.67
N ALA A 23 5.31 3.17 -2.66
CA ALA A 23 3.86 3.12 -2.56
C ALA A 23 3.38 3.73 -1.22
N TYR A 24 4.02 3.37 -0.11
CA TYR A 24 3.72 3.94 1.21
C TYR A 24 3.88 5.46 1.23
N LYS A 25 5.01 5.97 0.74
CA LYS A 25 5.24 7.43 0.66
C LYS A 25 4.20 8.12 -0.21
N ARG A 26 3.78 7.51 -1.33
CA ARG A 26 2.75 8.05 -2.23
C ARG A 26 1.39 8.16 -1.55
N GLU A 27 0.94 7.10 -0.86
CA GLU A 27 -0.33 7.11 -0.12
C GLU A 27 -0.29 8.11 1.04
N ILE A 28 0.78 8.13 1.84
CA ILE A 28 0.93 9.05 2.97
C ILE A 28 0.97 10.52 2.55
N ASN A 29 1.70 10.85 1.48
CA ASN A 29 1.74 12.22 0.97
C ASN A 29 0.37 12.68 0.47
N THR A 30 -0.38 11.77 -0.17
CA THR A 30 -1.75 12.06 -0.62
C THR A 30 -2.67 12.26 0.57
N LEU A 31 -2.59 11.39 1.59
CA LEU A 31 -3.35 11.53 2.83
C LEU A 31 -3.08 12.87 3.52
N ILE A 32 -1.80 13.26 3.66
CA ILE A 32 -1.43 14.56 4.24
C ILE A 32 -2.07 15.71 3.45
N SER A 33 -2.05 15.66 2.11
CA SER A 33 -2.67 16.69 1.28
C SER A 33 -4.19 16.78 1.50
N VAL A 34 -4.88 15.64 1.52
CA VAL A 34 -6.33 15.57 1.76
C VAL A 34 -6.68 16.12 3.14
N VAL A 35 -5.94 15.73 4.18
CA VAL A 35 -6.17 16.20 5.55
C VAL A 35 -5.97 17.71 5.66
N ARG A 36 -4.93 18.26 5.01
CA ARG A 36 -4.71 19.72 4.97
C ARG A 36 -5.87 20.44 4.29
N GLN A 37 -6.37 19.90 3.17
CA GLN A 37 -7.51 20.48 2.48
C GLN A 37 -8.77 20.47 3.37
N GLN A 38 -9.14 19.31 3.90
CA GLN A 38 -10.33 19.18 4.76
C GLN A 38 -10.23 20.06 6.01
N ALA A 39 -9.06 20.13 6.65
CA ALA A 39 -8.86 20.98 7.82
C ALA A 39 -9.05 22.47 7.51
N ASN A 40 -8.68 22.92 6.31
CA ASN A 40 -8.88 24.31 5.89
C ASN A 40 -10.35 24.64 5.56
N GLU A 41 -11.17 23.63 5.30
CA GLU A 41 -12.59 23.77 4.93
C GLU A 41 -13.54 23.69 6.15
N ILE A 42 -13.02 23.44 7.36
CA ILE A 42 -13.81 23.34 8.60
C ILE A 42 -14.46 24.69 8.93
N VAL A 43 -15.78 24.68 9.08
CA VAL A 43 -16.56 25.87 9.52
C VAL A 43 -17.35 25.57 10.80
N GLU A 44 -17.80 24.33 10.97
CA GLU A 44 -18.66 23.92 12.09
C GLU A 44 -18.11 22.69 12.83
N LEU A 45 -18.67 22.41 14.01
CA LEU A 45 -18.26 21.27 14.85
C LEU A 45 -18.41 19.93 14.12
N ASP A 46 -19.44 19.77 13.29
CA ASP A 46 -19.69 18.55 12.54
C ASP A 46 -18.58 18.24 11.52
N ASP A 47 -17.91 19.26 10.98
CA ASP A 47 -16.78 19.07 10.06
C ASP A 47 -15.56 18.50 10.80
N ILE A 48 -15.36 18.90 12.06
CA ILE A 48 -14.31 18.35 12.92
C ILE A 48 -14.56 16.85 13.16
N TRP A 49 -15.81 16.47 13.45
CA TRP A 49 -16.16 15.06 13.65
C TRP A 49 -16.00 14.22 12.38
N ARG A 50 -16.38 14.76 11.22
CA ARG A 50 -16.14 14.11 9.93
C ARG A 50 -14.65 13.89 9.67
N LEU A 51 -13.81 14.88 9.95
CA LEU A 51 -12.35 14.74 9.82
C LEU A 51 -11.80 13.69 10.80
N HIS A 52 -12.28 13.65 12.03
CA HIS A 52 -11.91 12.63 13.01
C HIS A 52 -12.24 11.21 12.52
N ASP A 53 -13.45 11.01 12.01
CA ASP A 53 -13.90 9.70 11.56
C ASP A 53 -13.13 9.25 10.31
N PHE A 54 -12.87 10.19 9.39
CA PHE A 54 -12.00 9.98 8.25
C PHE A 54 -10.59 9.53 8.67
N LEU A 55 -9.95 10.25 9.61
CA LEU A 55 -8.61 9.91 10.10
C LEU A 55 -8.60 8.55 10.80
N SER A 56 -9.64 8.23 11.58
CA SER A 56 -9.78 6.95 12.27
C SER A 56 -9.87 5.78 11.28
N ALA A 57 -10.67 5.93 10.22
CA ALA A 57 -10.77 4.94 9.16
C ALA A 57 -9.44 4.77 8.42
N ARG A 58 -8.81 5.87 7.99
CA ARG A 58 -7.52 5.84 7.27
C ARG A 58 -6.40 5.21 8.07
N ARG A 59 -6.34 5.46 9.38
CA ARG A 59 -5.37 4.80 10.25
C ARG A 59 -5.52 3.29 10.22
N HIS A 60 -6.75 2.80 10.42
CA HIS A 60 -7.01 1.35 10.42
C HIS A 60 -6.67 0.72 9.07
N GLU A 61 -7.04 1.37 7.96
CA GLU A 61 -6.69 0.93 6.61
C GLU A 61 -5.18 0.82 6.42
N ILE A 62 -4.41 1.86 6.76
CA ILE A 62 -2.95 1.89 6.56
C ILE A 62 -2.25 0.87 7.45
N ASP A 63 -2.62 0.79 8.73
CA ASP A 63 -2.04 -0.16 9.69
C ASP A 63 -2.25 -1.62 9.23
N GLY A 64 -3.39 -1.92 8.60
CA GLY A 64 -3.70 -3.24 8.05
C GLY A 64 -3.11 -3.51 6.68
N LYS A 65 -2.94 -2.48 5.83
CA LYS A 65 -2.52 -2.61 4.44
C LYS A 65 -1.02 -2.89 4.29
N TYR A 66 -0.18 -2.22 5.07
CA TYR A 66 1.27 -2.24 4.89
C TYR A 66 1.98 -3.29 5.77
N ASP A 67 1.74 -4.56 5.46
CA ASP A 67 2.42 -5.69 6.12
C ASP A 67 3.65 -6.17 5.32
N TYR A 68 4.86 -5.79 5.77
CA TYR A 68 6.12 -6.15 5.10
C TYR A 68 6.66 -7.53 5.52
N ARG A 69 5.81 -8.55 5.50
CA ARG A 69 6.23 -9.95 5.63
C ARG A 69 6.19 -10.61 4.27
N TYR A 70 7.30 -11.20 3.83
CA TYR A 70 7.42 -11.86 2.52
C TYR A 70 6.36 -12.95 2.26
N SER A 71 5.80 -13.54 3.32
CA SER A 71 4.73 -14.52 3.26
C SER A 71 3.40 -13.99 2.71
N VAL A 72 3.12 -12.70 2.90
CA VAL A 72 1.89 -12.03 2.48
C VAL A 72 2.14 -10.94 1.43
N LEU A 73 3.41 -10.64 1.14
CA LEU A 73 3.80 -9.49 0.32
C LEU A 73 3.22 -9.51 -1.11
N ILE A 74 2.96 -10.69 -1.69
CA ILE A 74 2.25 -10.81 -2.97
C ILE A 74 0.83 -10.23 -2.88
N PHE A 75 0.10 -10.53 -1.80
CA PHE A 75 -1.25 -10.00 -1.57
C PHE A 75 -1.22 -8.49 -1.32
N VAL A 76 -0.24 -8.02 -0.55
CA VAL A 76 -0.04 -6.60 -0.30
C VAL A 76 0.22 -5.85 -1.61
N PHE A 77 1.12 -6.34 -2.46
CA PHE A 77 1.38 -5.72 -3.76
C PHE A 77 0.17 -5.76 -4.69
N SER A 78 -0.64 -6.82 -4.68
CA SER A 78 -1.88 -6.82 -5.47
C SER A 78 -2.89 -5.79 -4.97
N GLY A 79 -3.00 -5.61 -3.64
CA GLY A 79 -3.86 -4.57 -3.06
C GLY A 79 -3.38 -3.17 -3.43
N LEU A 80 -2.08 -2.91 -3.33
CA LEU A 80 -1.48 -1.63 -3.72
C LEU A 80 -1.62 -1.35 -5.21
N LEU A 81 -1.56 -2.39 -6.07
CA LEU A 81 -1.80 -2.25 -7.51
C LEU A 81 -3.27 -1.93 -7.80
N LYS A 82 -4.21 -2.60 -7.11
CA LYS A 82 -5.65 -2.35 -7.22
C LYS A 82 -6.04 -0.95 -6.77
N ASP A 83 -5.43 -0.47 -5.69
CA ASP A 83 -5.65 0.88 -5.15
C ASP A 83 -4.91 1.98 -5.95
N GLY A 84 -4.06 1.61 -6.93
CA GLY A 84 -3.28 2.55 -7.73
C GLY A 84 -2.07 3.16 -7.02
N TRP A 85 -1.70 2.65 -5.85
CA TRP A 85 -0.53 3.10 -5.10
C TRP A 85 0.78 2.51 -5.59
N LEU A 86 0.72 1.45 -6.40
CA LEU A 86 1.85 0.76 -7.02
C LEU A 86 1.51 0.45 -8.47
N HIS A 87 2.51 0.49 -9.36
CA HIS A 87 2.38 0.04 -10.74
C HIS A 87 3.25 -1.20 -10.98
N LEU A 88 2.86 -2.03 -11.94
CA LEU A 88 3.50 -3.33 -12.18
C LEU A 88 4.95 -3.19 -12.68
N ASP A 89 5.26 -2.12 -13.41
CA ASP A 89 6.63 -1.75 -13.83
C ASP A 89 7.54 -1.44 -12.64
N GLU A 90 6.99 -0.95 -11.53
CA GLU A 90 7.75 -0.70 -10.29
C GLU A 90 8.21 -2.01 -9.61
N LEU A 91 7.73 -3.17 -10.10
CA LEU A 91 8.12 -4.52 -9.65
C LEU A 91 8.99 -5.26 -10.68
N GLU A 92 9.44 -4.57 -11.74
CA GLU A 92 10.29 -5.20 -12.75
C GLU A 92 11.57 -5.79 -12.12
N GLY A 93 11.87 -7.05 -12.46
CA GLY A 93 12.97 -7.82 -11.86
C GLY A 93 12.54 -8.82 -10.79
N LEU A 94 11.26 -8.84 -10.41
CA LEU A 94 10.67 -9.99 -9.73
C LEU A 94 10.49 -11.18 -10.67
N ASP A 95 10.50 -12.39 -10.11
CA ASP A 95 10.19 -13.59 -10.87
C ASP A 95 8.82 -13.51 -11.56
N LYS A 96 8.72 -14.05 -12.78
CA LYS A 96 7.53 -13.96 -13.62
C LYS A 96 6.29 -14.57 -12.98
N ASP A 97 6.44 -15.63 -12.20
CA ASP A 97 5.31 -16.27 -11.51
C ASP A 97 4.77 -15.36 -10.40
N LYS A 98 5.65 -14.60 -9.74
CA LYS A 98 5.24 -13.61 -8.73
C LYS A 98 4.48 -12.45 -9.38
N LEU A 99 5.03 -11.88 -10.46
CA LEU A 99 4.38 -10.80 -11.22
C LEU A 99 3.00 -11.20 -11.73
N THR A 100 2.88 -12.42 -12.29
CA THR A 100 1.62 -12.95 -12.79
C THR A 100 0.58 -13.10 -11.67
N LYS A 101 0.99 -13.62 -10.50
CA LYS A 101 0.11 -13.73 -9.32
C LYS A 101 -0.35 -12.37 -8.82
N ILE A 102 0.55 -11.40 -8.71
CA ILE A 102 0.23 -10.03 -8.25
C ILE A 102 -0.79 -9.40 -9.20
N ALA A 103 -0.55 -9.47 -10.52
CA ALA A 103 -1.46 -8.90 -11.51
C ALA A 103 -2.84 -9.58 -11.51
N ALA A 104 -2.88 -10.91 -11.41
CA ALA A 104 -4.15 -11.65 -11.36
C ALA A 104 -4.97 -11.32 -10.10
N LEU A 105 -4.33 -11.28 -8.93
CA LEU A 105 -5.00 -10.95 -7.66
C LEU A 105 -5.51 -9.51 -7.62
N ALA A 106 -4.85 -8.57 -8.31
CA ALA A 106 -5.30 -7.18 -8.36
C ALA A 106 -6.61 -6.98 -9.16
N GLN A 107 -6.96 -7.93 -10.02
CA GLN A 107 -8.19 -7.90 -10.85
C GLN A 107 -9.39 -8.59 -10.17
N MET A 108 -9.18 -9.25 -9.03
CA MET A 108 -10.25 -9.86 -8.22
C MET A 108 -10.88 -8.83 -7.28
#